data_AF-A0AAW3WP11-F1
#
_entry.id   AF-A0AAW3WP11-F1
#
_cell.length_a   1.000
_cell.length_b   1.000
_cell.length_c   1.000
_cell.angle_alpha   90.00
_cell.angle_beta   90.00
_cell.angle_gamma   90.00
#
_symmetry.space_group_name_H-M   'P 1'
#
loop_
_entity.id
_entity.type
_entity.pdbx_description
1 polymer ?
#
loop_
_entity_poly.entity_id
_entity_poly.type
_entity_poly.pdbx_seq_one_letter_code
_entity_poly.pdbx_strand_id
1 'polypeptide(L)'
;MGLRREHRAFQQGDLDCLCGAYSIVNAMTYLFDGRIKRKPLLRTLLTQFAKQWPLDEWLTQGIDEIRMAHIIETVLMTGYYRKSFPVVITQPFNKRRIKTTRVVQEMQAFLGDNKNFSRVILFSNQYHWSVIKSMDENFMYYLDSSGVHRAKIDAYALYPNENRYQFYRDALYFIERDF
;
A
#
# COMPACT_ATOMS: atom_id res chain seq x y z
N MET A 1 27.54 -6.48 -2.17
CA MET A 1 26.61 -5.34 -2.34
C MET A 1 25.78 -5.60 -3.59
N GLY A 2 24.53 -6.03 -3.44
CA GLY A 2 23.60 -6.08 -4.57
C GLY A 2 22.87 -4.74 -4.63
N LEU A 3 23.05 -3.96 -5.69
CA LEU A 3 22.20 -2.81 -5.98
C LEU A 3 20.75 -3.32 -6.04
N ARG A 4 19.87 -2.81 -5.16
CA ARG A 4 18.42 -3.02 -5.31
C ARG A 4 18.04 -2.53 -6.71
N ARG A 5 17.43 -3.39 -7.52
CA ARG A 5 16.94 -2.99 -8.86
C ARG A 5 15.89 -1.90 -8.66
N GLU A 6 15.98 -0.83 -9.45
CA GLU A 6 14.88 0.15 -9.50
C GLU A 6 13.61 -0.55 -10.00
N HIS A 7 12.61 -0.63 -9.13
CA HIS A 7 11.30 -1.17 -9.48
C HIS A 7 10.35 -0.03 -9.82
N ARG A 8 10.05 0.11 -11.11
CA ARG A 8 9.03 1.05 -11.60
C ARG A 8 7.63 0.55 -11.21
N ALA A 9 6.86 1.44 -10.59
CA ALA A 9 5.46 1.22 -10.24
C ALA A 9 4.62 0.94 -11.49
N PHE A 10 3.71 -0.02 -11.39
CA PHE A 10 2.71 -0.26 -12.41
C PHE A 10 1.71 0.90 -12.42
N GLN A 11 1.44 1.45 -13.61
CA GLN A 11 0.61 2.64 -13.80
C GLN A 11 -0.82 2.24 -14.16
N GLN A 12 -1.80 2.82 -13.48
CA GLN A 12 -3.22 2.63 -13.78
C GLN A 12 -3.63 3.44 -15.02
N GLY A 13 -4.75 3.07 -15.65
CA GLY A 13 -5.31 3.82 -16.76
C GLY A 13 -6.15 5.00 -16.28
N ASP A 14 -6.29 6.03 -17.10
CA ASP A 14 -6.94 7.31 -16.73
C ASP A 14 -8.44 7.19 -16.42
N LEU A 15 -9.09 6.09 -16.83
CA LEU A 15 -10.54 5.90 -16.76
C LEU A 15 -10.96 4.83 -15.73
N ASP A 16 -10.01 4.23 -15.01
CA ASP A 16 -10.30 3.21 -13.99
C ASP A 16 -9.96 3.68 -12.57
N CYS A 17 -10.71 3.18 -11.58
CA CYS A 17 -10.48 3.48 -10.16
C CYS A 17 -9.69 2.37 -9.43
N LEU A 18 -8.84 1.61 -10.14
CA LEU A 18 -8.19 0.41 -9.60
C LEU A 18 -6.94 0.69 -8.75
N CYS A 19 -6.67 1.94 -8.35
CA CYS A 19 -5.51 2.34 -7.56
C CYS A 19 -5.22 1.43 -6.35
N GLY A 20 -6.25 0.94 -5.67
CA GLY A 20 -6.11 -0.02 -4.57
C GLY A 20 -5.49 -1.36 -5.00
N ALA A 21 -5.94 -1.92 -6.13
CA ALA A 21 -5.39 -3.17 -6.67
C ALA A 21 -3.95 -2.96 -7.16
N TYR A 22 -3.69 -1.85 -7.85
CA TYR A 22 -2.35 -1.49 -8.30
C TYR A 22 -1.38 -1.30 -7.13
N SER A 23 -1.84 -0.70 -6.03
CA SER A 23 -1.05 -0.53 -4.80
C SER A 23 -0.64 -1.86 -4.20
N ILE A 24 -1.55 -2.85 -4.09
CA ILE A 24 -1.20 -4.20 -3.64
C ILE A 24 -0.18 -4.84 -4.59
N VAL A 25 -0.40 -4.74 -5.91
CA VAL A 25 0.52 -5.31 -6.91
C VAL A 25 1.90 -4.66 -6.80
N ASN A 26 1.98 -3.35 -6.65
CA ASN A 26 3.23 -2.61 -6.52
C ASN A 26 3.96 -2.95 -5.23
N ALA A 27 3.26 -3.00 -4.10
CA ALA A 27 3.80 -3.42 -2.81
C ALA A 27 4.42 -4.82 -2.89
N MET A 28 3.65 -5.81 -3.34
CA MET A 28 4.11 -7.19 -3.44
C MET A 28 5.24 -7.35 -4.46
N THR A 29 5.18 -6.67 -5.61
CA THR A 29 6.27 -6.69 -6.60
C THR A 29 7.57 -6.15 -5.99
N TYR A 30 7.50 -5.06 -5.23
CA TYR A 30 8.66 -4.45 -4.58
C TYR A 30 9.22 -5.35 -3.47
N LEU A 31 8.37 -5.89 -2.59
CA LEU A 31 8.78 -6.75 -1.49
C LEU A 31 9.50 -8.02 -1.96
N PHE A 32 9.20 -8.49 -3.17
CA PHE A 32 9.75 -9.72 -3.74
C PHE A 32 10.69 -9.49 -4.94
N ASP A 33 11.27 -8.29 -5.06
CA ASP A 33 12.26 -7.96 -6.10
C ASP A 33 11.79 -8.33 -7.53
N GLY A 34 10.49 -8.17 -7.81
CA GLY A 34 9.89 -8.49 -9.10
C GLY A 34 9.59 -9.98 -9.35
N ARG A 35 9.81 -10.88 -8.39
CA ARG A 35 9.50 -12.32 -8.52
C ARG A 35 8.00 -12.60 -8.61
N ILE A 36 7.17 -11.69 -8.11
CA ILE A 36 5.71 -11.79 -8.21
C ILE A 36 5.25 -11.34 -9.59
N LYS A 37 4.49 -12.21 -10.26
CA LYS A 37 3.88 -11.90 -11.56
C LYS A 37 2.68 -10.95 -11.34
N ARG A 38 2.78 -9.74 -11.89
CA ARG A 38 1.80 -8.66 -11.75
C ARG A 38 0.39 -9.02 -12.24
N LYS A 39 0.26 -9.50 -13.49
CA LYS A 39 -1.05 -9.83 -14.10
C LYS A 39 -1.81 -10.93 -13.34
N PRO A 40 -1.17 -12.06 -12.94
CA PRO A 40 -1.81 -13.05 -12.09
C PRO A 40 -2.30 -12.49 -10.75
N LEU A 41 -1.49 -11.69 -10.05
CA LEU A 41 -1.90 -11.07 -8.79
C LEU A 41 -3.09 -10.14 -8.98
N LEU A 42 -3.04 -9.24 -9.96
CA LEU A 42 -4.17 -8.37 -10.30
C LEU A 42 -5.45 -9.18 -10.56
N ARG A 43 -5.38 -10.24 -11.38
CA ARG A 43 -6.53 -11.11 -11.65
C ARG A 43 -7.06 -11.75 -10.38
N THR A 44 -6.19 -12.26 -9.50
CA THR A 44 -6.63 -12.85 -8.23
C THR A 44 -7.35 -11.83 -7.35
N LEU A 45 -6.84 -10.60 -7.25
CA LEU A 45 -7.48 -9.51 -6.49
C LEU A 45 -8.91 -9.25 -7.01
N LEU A 46 -9.04 -9.06 -8.32
CA LEU A 46 -10.34 -8.82 -8.96
C LEU A 46 -11.28 -10.02 -8.79
N THR A 47 -10.78 -11.25 -8.97
CA THR A 47 -11.59 -12.46 -8.81
C THR A 47 -12.07 -12.65 -7.37
N GLN A 48 -11.25 -12.37 -6.35
CA GLN A 48 -11.74 -12.47 -4.96
C GLN A 48 -12.74 -11.37 -4.64
N PHE A 49 -12.52 -10.14 -5.11
CA PHE A 49 -13.49 -9.06 -4.94
C PHE A 49 -14.84 -9.40 -5.56
N ALA A 50 -14.84 -9.92 -6.79
CA ALA A 50 -16.04 -10.29 -7.54
C ALA A 50 -16.90 -11.37 -6.86
N LYS A 51 -16.35 -12.11 -5.90
CA LYS A 51 -17.11 -13.09 -5.12
C LYS A 51 -18.03 -12.45 -4.09
N GLN A 52 -17.70 -11.23 -3.65
CA GLN A 52 -18.39 -10.55 -2.57
C GLN A 52 -19.10 -9.28 -3.03
N TRP A 53 -18.56 -8.58 -4.04
CA TRP A 53 -19.08 -7.31 -4.54
C TRP A 53 -19.03 -7.21 -6.07
N PRO A 54 -19.91 -6.41 -6.69
CA PRO A 54 -19.88 -6.14 -8.13
C PRO A 54 -18.59 -5.43 -8.55
N LEU A 55 -17.90 -5.95 -9.57
CA LEU A 55 -16.62 -5.38 -10.02
C LEU A 55 -16.74 -3.96 -10.59
N ASP A 56 -17.89 -3.60 -11.14
CA ASP A 56 -18.19 -2.26 -11.65
C ASP A 56 -18.13 -1.20 -10.55
N GLU A 57 -18.48 -1.53 -9.31
CA GLU A 57 -18.30 -0.62 -8.17
C GLU A 57 -16.82 -0.30 -7.96
N TRP A 58 -15.92 -1.29 -7.99
CA TRP A 58 -14.49 -1.01 -7.87
C TRP A 58 -13.96 -0.21 -9.06
N LEU A 59 -14.38 -0.57 -10.27
CA LEU A 59 -13.93 0.11 -11.48
C LEU A 59 -14.34 1.59 -11.52
N THR A 60 -15.48 1.95 -10.95
CA THR A 60 -16.07 3.30 -11.06
C THR A 60 -15.95 4.15 -9.79
N GLN A 61 -15.84 3.53 -8.62
CA GLN A 61 -15.83 4.23 -7.33
C GLN A 61 -14.55 3.98 -6.51
N GLY A 62 -13.73 3.01 -6.92
CA GLY A 62 -12.56 2.60 -6.15
C GLY A 62 -12.91 1.60 -5.04
N ILE A 63 -12.03 1.50 -4.06
CA ILE A 63 -12.17 0.54 -2.95
C ILE A 63 -12.01 1.27 -1.61
N ASP A 64 -12.95 1.05 -0.70
CA ASP A 64 -12.91 1.56 0.66
C ASP A 64 -12.01 0.69 1.58
N GLU A 65 -11.81 1.14 2.82
CA GLU A 65 -10.94 0.46 3.79
C GLU A 65 -11.45 -0.93 4.19
N ILE A 66 -12.77 -1.13 4.25
CA ILE A 66 -13.39 -2.39 4.67
C ILE A 66 -13.16 -3.44 3.58
N ARG A 67 -13.44 -3.09 2.34
CA ARG A 67 -13.23 -3.94 1.17
C ARG A 67 -11.74 -4.19 0.95
N MET A 68 -10.87 -3.19 1.14
CA MET A 68 -9.41 -3.37 1.08
C MET A 68 -8.93 -4.40 2.11
N ALA A 69 -9.38 -4.28 3.37
CA ALA A 69 -9.03 -5.24 4.41
C ALA A 69 -9.43 -6.68 4.02
N HIS A 70 -10.64 -6.86 3.49
CA HIS A 70 -11.11 -8.17 3.02
C HIS A 70 -10.23 -8.75 1.90
N ILE A 71 -9.81 -7.92 0.94
CA ILE A 71 -8.95 -8.38 -0.16
C ILE A 71 -7.55 -8.74 0.35
N ILE A 72 -6.98 -7.96 1.26
CA ILE A 72 -5.70 -8.28 1.90
C ILE A 72 -5.79 -9.64 2.62
N GLU A 73 -6.83 -9.85 3.43
CA GLU A 73 -7.04 -11.09 4.16
C GLU A 73 -7.20 -12.28 3.20
N THR A 74 -8.13 -12.19 2.27
CA THR A 74 -8.48 -13.32 1.38
C THR A 74 -7.44 -13.61 0.31
N VAL A 75 -6.62 -12.65 -0.09
CA VAL A 75 -5.61 -12.85 -1.15
C VAL A 75 -4.21 -13.02 -0.59
N LEU A 76 -3.75 -12.13 0.29
CA LEU A 76 -2.35 -12.12 0.76
C LEU A 76 -2.15 -12.99 1.99
N MET A 77 -3.15 -13.07 2.87
CA MET A 77 -3.04 -13.78 4.14
C MET A 77 -3.53 -15.23 4.09
N THR A 78 -4.14 -15.66 2.98
CA THR A 78 -4.57 -17.04 2.75
C THR A 78 -4.10 -17.61 1.40
N GLY A 79 -4.33 -18.92 1.19
CA GLY A 79 -4.15 -19.55 -0.11
C GLY A 79 -2.72 -19.53 -0.67
N TYR A 80 -2.60 -19.28 -1.97
CA TYR A 80 -1.34 -19.34 -2.72
C TYR A 80 -0.32 -18.29 -2.25
N TYR A 81 -0.70 -17.02 -2.14
CA TYR A 81 0.25 -15.96 -1.81
C TYR A 81 0.76 -16.09 -0.38
N ARG A 82 -0.06 -16.51 0.58
CA ARG A 82 0.42 -16.78 1.94
C ARG A 82 1.50 -17.87 2.00
N LYS A 83 1.43 -18.87 1.12
CA LYS A 83 2.37 -20.00 1.07
C LYS A 83 3.62 -19.68 0.27
N SER A 84 3.47 -19.07 -0.91
CA SER A 84 4.57 -18.84 -1.85
C SER A 84 5.25 -17.48 -1.68
N PHE A 85 4.55 -16.50 -1.11
CA PHE A 85 5.00 -15.13 -0.95
C PHE A 85 4.58 -14.57 0.43
N PRO A 86 5.03 -15.20 1.53
CA PRO A 86 4.60 -14.82 2.87
C PRO A 86 5.04 -13.40 3.22
N VAL A 87 4.11 -12.63 3.77
CA VAL A 87 4.34 -11.29 4.32
C VAL A 87 3.70 -11.21 5.70
N VAL A 88 4.26 -10.35 6.56
CA VAL A 88 3.65 -9.92 7.81
C VAL A 88 2.98 -8.59 7.57
N ILE A 89 1.69 -8.49 7.91
CA ILE A 89 0.88 -7.27 7.73
C ILE A 89 0.36 -6.85 9.10
N THR A 90 0.60 -5.59 9.46
CA THR A 90 0.09 -5.01 10.71
C THR A 90 -0.57 -3.65 10.45
N GLN A 91 -1.49 -3.25 11.34
CA GLN A 91 -2.14 -1.94 11.30
C GLN A 91 -1.99 -1.26 12.68
N PRO A 92 -0.81 -0.71 12.99
CA PRO A 92 -0.47 -0.25 14.35
C PRO A 92 -1.30 0.94 14.84
N PHE A 93 -2.07 1.57 13.95
CA PHE A 93 -2.88 2.75 14.25
C PHE A 93 -4.39 2.52 14.17
N ASN A 94 -4.82 1.31 13.81
CA ASN A 94 -6.24 0.98 13.68
C ASN A 94 -6.96 1.27 15.00
N LYS A 95 -7.96 2.17 14.97
CA LYS A 95 -8.72 2.66 16.15
C LYS A 95 -7.87 3.26 17.29
N ARG A 96 -6.57 3.53 17.07
CA ARG A 96 -5.66 4.08 18.08
C ARG A 96 -5.64 5.61 18.01
N ARG A 97 -5.82 6.29 19.15
CA ARG A 97 -5.62 7.75 19.24
C ARG A 97 -4.13 8.06 19.28
N ILE A 98 -3.65 8.83 18.31
CA ILE A 98 -2.23 9.13 18.14
C ILE A 98 -2.04 10.51 17.48
N LYS A 99 -0.90 11.16 17.74
CA LYS A 99 -0.52 12.44 17.12
C LYS A 99 0.12 12.20 15.74
N THR A 100 -0.08 13.13 14.80
CA THR A 100 0.49 13.04 13.44
C THR A 100 2.00 12.87 13.46
N THR A 101 2.69 13.65 14.30
CA THR A 101 4.15 13.57 14.46
C THR A 101 4.61 12.17 14.87
N ARG A 102 3.86 11.50 15.75
CA ARG A 102 4.20 10.16 16.21
C ARG A 102 3.93 9.10 15.13
N VAL A 103 2.88 9.26 14.34
CA VAL A 103 2.62 8.39 13.18
C VAL A 103 3.78 8.48 12.19
N VAL A 104 4.20 9.69 11.81
CA VAL A 104 5.34 9.89 10.89
C VAL A 104 6.62 9.26 11.45
N GLN A 105 6.92 9.45 12.73
CA GLN A 105 8.08 8.83 13.37
C GLN A 105 8.04 7.31 13.32
N GLU A 106 6.89 6.69 13.60
CA GLU A 106 6.74 5.23 13.56
C GLU A 106 6.80 4.70 12.12
N MET A 107 6.28 5.44 11.14
CA MET A 107 6.43 5.11 9.71
C MET A 107 7.90 5.15 9.26
N GLN A 108 8.63 6.21 9.61
CA GLN A 108 10.06 6.34 9.33
C GLN A 108 10.87 5.23 10.00
N ALA A 109 10.61 4.94 11.27
CA ALA A 109 11.30 3.89 12.01
C ALA A 109 11.07 2.50 11.38
N PHE A 110 9.85 2.22 10.92
CA PHE A 110 9.54 0.96 10.25
C PHE A 110 10.26 0.84 8.90
N LEU A 111 10.20 1.88 8.07
CA LEU A 111 10.81 1.92 6.73
C LEU A 111 12.33 2.10 6.73
N GLY A 112 12.93 2.40 7.89
CA GLY A 112 14.36 2.57 8.03
C GLY A 112 15.17 1.34 7.61
N ASP A 113 16.45 1.55 7.32
CA ASP A 113 17.33 0.51 6.78
C ASP A 113 17.43 -0.70 7.71
N ASN A 114 16.97 -1.84 7.20
CA ASN A 114 17.17 -3.14 7.83
C ASN A 114 17.59 -4.17 6.79
N LYS A 115 18.75 -4.80 6.98
CA LYS A 115 19.31 -5.78 6.04
C LYS A 115 18.54 -7.09 5.98
N ASN A 116 17.67 -7.36 6.96
CA ASN A 116 16.97 -8.63 7.11
C ASN A 116 15.52 -8.59 6.59
N PHE A 117 14.99 -7.40 6.28
CA PHE A 117 13.60 -7.22 5.88
C PHE A 117 13.45 -6.33 4.64
N SER A 118 12.46 -6.64 3.80
CA SER A 118 11.88 -5.71 2.84
C SER A 118 10.56 -5.17 3.40
N ARG A 119 10.35 -3.85 3.32
CA ARG A 119 9.23 -3.18 3.99
C ARG A 119 8.60 -2.12 3.11
N VAL A 120 7.28 -2.01 3.21
CA VAL A 120 6.48 -0.94 2.58
C VAL A 120 5.30 -0.58 3.48
N ILE A 121 4.76 0.61 3.31
CA ILE A 121 3.50 1.02 3.93
C ILE A 121 2.46 1.23 2.84
N LEU A 122 1.41 0.40 2.82
CA LEU A 122 0.22 0.65 2.00
C LEU A 122 -0.67 1.63 2.77
N PHE A 123 -1.13 2.67 2.10
CA PHE A 123 -1.97 3.69 2.72
C PHE A 123 -3.06 4.20 1.79
N SER A 124 -4.11 4.77 2.39
CA SER A 124 -5.12 5.56 1.68
C SER A 124 -5.18 6.99 2.21
N ASN A 125 -5.53 7.91 1.32
CA ASN A 125 -6.05 9.22 1.66
C ASN A 125 -7.47 9.38 1.11
N GLN A 126 -8.03 10.60 1.16
CA GLN A 126 -9.41 10.83 0.71
C GLN A 126 -9.67 10.58 -0.79
N TYR A 127 -8.64 10.33 -1.60
CA TYR A 127 -8.76 10.19 -3.06
C TYR A 127 -8.04 8.96 -3.63
N HIS A 128 -7.05 8.41 -2.93
CA HIS A 128 -6.11 7.48 -3.55
C HIS A 128 -5.50 6.49 -2.54
N TRP A 129 -5.37 5.25 -2.99
CA TRP A 129 -4.50 4.25 -2.38
C TRP A 129 -3.11 4.30 -3.02
N SER A 130 -2.07 4.27 -2.20
CA SER A 130 -0.68 4.24 -2.66
C SER A 130 0.23 3.49 -1.69
N VAL A 131 1.50 3.37 -2.06
CA VAL A 131 2.50 2.62 -1.31
C VAL A 131 3.74 3.47 -1.06
N ILE A 132 4.14 3.58 0.20
CA ILE A 132 5.37 4.24 0.62
C ILE A 132 6.48 3.20 0.71
N LYS A 133 7.54 3.40 -0.07
CA LYS A 133 8.71 2.51 -0.09
C LYS A 133 9.88 2.99 0.76
N SER A 134 9.95 4.30 1.01
CA SER A 134 10.97 4.92 1.86
C SER A 134 10.53 6.31 2.28
N MET A 135 11.15 6.83 3.34
CA MET A 135 10.93 8.18 3.84
C MET A 135 12.27 8.78 4.24
N ASP A 136 12.42 10.09 4.03
CA ASP A 136 13.45 10.90 4.69
C ASP A 136 12.80 11.91 5.65
N GLU A 137 13.54 12.92 6.10
CA GLU A 137 13.05 13.94 7.03
C GLU A 137 11.90 14.79 6.46
N ASN A 138 11.82 14.92 5.14
CA ASN A 138 10.94 15.87 4.45
C ASN A 138 9.95 15.19 3.50
N PHE A 139 10.33 14.05 2.93
CA PHE A 139 9.61 13.42 1.83
C PHE A 139 9.25 11.96 2.11
N MET A 140 8.11 11.58 1.55
CA MET A 140 7.72 10.19 1.37
C MET A 140 7.88 9.82 -0.11
N TYR A 141 8.48 8.66 -0.38
CA TYR A 141 8.71 8.17 -1.73
C TYR A 141 7.77 7.02 -2.04
N TYR A 142 7.12 7.08 -3.19
CA TYR A 142 6.01 6.20 -3.51
C TYR A 142 6.31 5.17 -4.60
N LEU A 143 5.51 4.11 -4.60
CA LEU A 143 5.29 3.19 -5.73
C LEU A 143 3.87 3.42 -6.28
N ASP A 144 3.63 4.64 -6.72
CA ASP A 144 2.29 5.14 -7.02
C ASP A 144 1.81 4.76 -8.43
N SER A 145 0.52 4.47 -8.52
CA SER A 145 -0.12 4.05 -9.77
C SER A 145 -0.52 5.22 -10.69
N SER A 146 -0.65 6.44 -10.16
CA SER A 146 -0.93 7.67 -10.91
C SER A 146 0.32 8.44 -11.33
N GLY A 147 1.51 7.92 -10.99
CA GLY A 147 2.80 8.49 -11.39
C GLY A 147 3.40 9.45 -10.36
N VAL A 148 2.77 9.64 -9.20
CA VAL A 148 3.34 10.47 -8.13
C VAL A 148 4.55 9.78 -7.51
N HIS A 149 5.74 10.35 -7.67
CA HIS A 149 6.96 9.72 -7.17
C HIS A 149 7.29 10.04 -5.71
N ARG A 150 6.88 11.21 -5.23
CA ARG A 150 7.08 11.64 -3.84
C ARG A 150 6.08 12.72 -3.45
N ALA A 151 5.87 12.88 -2.15
CA ALA A 151 5.17 14.02 -1.57
C ALA A 151 5.87 14.49 -0.28
N LYS A 152 5.66 15.75 0.09
CA LYS A 152 6.15 16.28 1.36
C LYS A 152 5.36 15.68 2.52
N ILE A 153 6.04 15.41 3.64
CA ILE A 153 5.41 14.90 4.87
C ILE A 153 4.41 15.93 5.44
N ASP A 154 4.75 17.22 5.36
CA ASP A 154 3.89 18.31 5.85
C ASP A 154 2.60 18.49 5.03
N ALA A 155 2.51 17.91 3.83
CA ALA A 155 1.29 17.88 3.04
C ALA A 155 0.20 16.96 3.63
N TYR A 156 0.51 16.18 4.69
CA TYR A 156 -0.39 15.19 5.26
C TYR A 156 -0.77 15.45 6.72
N ALA A 157 -2.04 15.31 7.08
CA ALA A 157 -2.55 15.39 8.45
C ALA A 157 -3.31 14.10 8.83
N LEU A 158 -3.45 13.77 10.13
CA LEU A 158 -4.28 12.63 10.56
C LEU A 158 -5.77 12.95 10.63
N TYR A 159 -6.11 14.21 10.84
CA TYR A 159 -7.48 14.69 10.97
C TYR A 159 -7.81 15.57 9.77
N PRO A 160 -9.09 15.70 9.42
CA PRO A 160 -9.52 16.54 8.31
C PRO A 160 -8.92 17.94 8.41
N ASN A 161 -8.34 18.39 7.30
CA ASN A 161 -7.75 19.71 7.15
C ASN A 161 -7.91 20.11 5.68
N GLU A 162 -8.44 21.30 5.42
CA GLU A 162 -8.78 21.76 4.07
C GLU A 162 -7.56 21.86 3.13
N ASN A 163 -6.35 22.01 3.69
CA ASN A 163 -5.13 22.23 2.92
C ASN A 163 -4.17 21.03 2.91
N ARG A 164 -4.56 19.89 3.48
CA ARG A 164 -3.66 18.71 3.63
C ARG A 164 -4.40 17.42 3.29
N TYR A 165 -3.67 16.48 2.70
CA TYR A 165 -4.15 15.12 2.55
C TYR A 165 -4.34 14.46 3.92
N GLN A 166 -5.40 13.69 4.08
CA GLN A 166 -5.63 12.95 5.30
C GLN A 166 -4.97 11.58 5.24
N PHE A 167 -4.21 11.23 6.26
CA PHE A 167 -3.88 9.83 6.54
C PHE A 167 -5.06 9.17 7.26
N TYR A 168 -5.69 8.22 6.59
CA TYR A 168 -6.64 7.34 7.25
C TYR A 168 -5.88 6.32 8.08
N ARG A 169 -5.99 6.45 9.41
CA ARG A 169 -5.30 5.57 10.38
C ARG A 169 -5.61 4.10 10.16
N ASP A 170 -6.87 3.81 9.85
CA ASP A 170 -7.37 2.46 9.64
C ASP A 170 -7.03 1.94 8.23
N ALA A 171 -6.44 2.79 7.38
CA ALA A 171 -5.93 2.44 6.06
C ALA A 171 -4.39 2.34 6.01
N LEU A 172 -3.69 2.48 7.14
CA LEU A 172 -2.22 2.36 7.21
C LEU A 172 -1.81 0.92 7.52
N TYR A 173 -1.34 0.21 6.50
CA TYR A 173 -0.85 -1.17 6.59
C TYR A 173 0.67 -1.21 6.48
N PHE A 174 1.30 -1.72 7.52
CA PHE A 174 2.74 -1.95 7.61
C PHE A 174 3.00 -3.38 7.12
N ILE A 175 3.64 -3.50 5.97
CA ILE A 175 3.85 -4.79 5.30
C ILE A 175 5.35 -5.06 5.25
N GLU A 176 5.75 -6.21 5.81
CA GLU A 176 7.14 -6.65 5.79
C GLU A 176 7.29 -8.09 5.32
N ARG A 177 8.47 -8.36 4.78
CA ARG A 177 8.91 -9.67 4.31
C ARG A 177 10.33 -9.92 4.77
N ASP A 178 10.56 -11.08 5.36
CA ASP A 178 11.89 -11.57 5.71
C ASP A 178 12.64 -11.99 4.44
N PHE A 179 13.95 -11.79 4.40
CA PHE A 179 14.77 -12.17 3.24
C PHE A 179 15.00 -13.66 3.11
#